data_AF-W7QCZ1-F1
#
_entry.id   AF-W7QCZ1-F1
#
_cell.length_a   1.000
_cell.length_b   1.000
_cell.length_c   1.000
_cell.angle_alpha   90.00
_cell.angle_beta   90.00
_cell.angle_gamma   90.00
#
_symmetry.space_group_name_H-M   'P 1'
#
loop_
_entity.id
_entity.type
_entity.pdbx_description
1 polymer ?
#
loop_
_entity_poly.entity_id
_entity_poly.type
_entity_poly.pdbx_seq_one_letter_code
_entity_poly.pdbx_strand_id
1 'polypeptide(L)'
;MKHTFVLLIFTLFISITNTALATEKPNIWVLTDFSDPTDRRTGGHPQNDPDDQVSMASLLLMADHFNIAGISIGSTDRIGLRNPLPFFNDMFVKAYIHDINNINGRHSYQKKLPVFWSSLTSNGKPIQFDAKDDYKNIQQLTTIKMLADYASENSVYVLSWGPMTEAAILVKHLITTDNRRALQNLHIISHWTMSFIAQGTPNAPYKVANCTDDLDACHYLHQQAAARHDIKFTELGSIGQSGLVNGSIKNLLPENLENSQLAQIFNRAKFYYGKPDQSDAATMWVLIDEFNIGLNDFQHNGTLTQDKESYYQKLFLQESPKMMDKLIAASKRLAGEQMDTSKISSAFTYVYKKRQHYELYAPYENMYYIVKDENGQIVLEGSSKRGNQTLELAIKAEKSYSVTVHYKNWHNHYWL
;
A
#
# COMPACT_ATOMS: atom_id res chain seq x y z
N MET A 1 80.59 20.16 -29.08
CA MET A 1 79.32 20.70 -28.50
C MET A 1 78.20 19.80 -29.01
N LYS A 2 77.88 18.71 -28.30
CA LYS A 2 76.75 18.57 -27.35
C LYS A 2 75.44 19.16 -27.90
N HIS A 3 74.50 18.29 -28.27
CA HIS A 3 73.12 18.29 -27.75
C HIS A 3 72.42 16.97 -28.11
N THR A 4 72.34 16.07 -27.13
CA THR A 4 71.50 14.88 -27.16
C THR A 4 70.13 15.26 -26.59
N PHE A 5 69.08 15.18 -27.39
CA PHE A 5 67.70 15.41 -26.97
C PHE A 5 67.17 14.11 -26.35
N VAL A 6 66.88 14.12 -25.05
CA VAL A 6 66.17 13.03 -24.35
C VAL A 6 64.69 13.38 -24.35
N LEU A 7 63.90 12.63 -25.13
CA LEU A 7 62.45 12.73 -25.15
C LEU A 7 61.89 11.87 -24.00
N LEU A 8 61.46 12.52 -22.92
CA LEU A 8 60.79 11.88 -21.80
C LEU A 8 59.31 11.68 -22.17
N ILE A 9 58.93 10.46 -22.55
CA ILE A 9 57.53 10.06 -22.74
C ILE A 9 56.95 9.78 -21.35
N PHE A 10 56.13 10.70 -20.86
CA PHE A 10 55.37 10.56 -19.62
C PHE A 10 54.07 9.81 -19.94
N THR A 11 54.06 8.49 -19.78
CA THR A 11 52.84 7.68 -19.94
C THR A 11 51.99 7.83 -18.68
N LEU A 12 51.01 8.73 -18.73
CA LEU A 12 50.02 8.91 -17.67
C LEU A 12 49.04 7.72 -17.69
N PHE A 13 49.27 6.73 -16.82
CA PHE A 13 48.30 5.67 -16.54
C PHE A 13 47.12 6.28 -15.75
N ILE A 14 46.06 6.68 -16.45
CA ILE A 14 44.77 6.98 -15.83
C ILE A 14 44.12 5.65 -15.48
N SER A 15 44.28 5.20 -14.24
CA SER A 15 43.44 4.15 -13.67
C SER A 15 42.02 4.66 -13.58
N ILE A 16 41.20 4.34 -14.59
CA ILE A 16 39.75 4.50 -14.53
C ILE A 16 39.26 3.43 -13.56
N THR A 17 39.22 3.77 -12.27
CA THR A 17 38.43 3.01 -11.31
C THR A 17 36.97 3.21 -11.71
N ASN A 18 36.39 2.20 -12.35
CA ASN A 18 34.94 2.04 -12.47
C ASN A 18 34.38 1.89 -11.05
N THR A 19 34.25 2.99 -10.32
CA THR A 19 33.27 3.06 -9.25
C THR A 19 31.93 2.99 -9.96
N ALA A 20 31.34 1.79 -10.02
CA ALA A 20 29.92 1.65 -10.28
C ALA A 20 29.24 2.60 -9.29
N LEU A 21 28.73 3.73 -9.80
CA LEU A 21 27.94 4.67 -9.03
C LEU A 21 26.78 3.82 -8.51
N ALA A 22 26.78 3.52 -7.21
CA ALA A 22 25.66 2.86 -6.59
C ALA A 22 24.47 3.78 -6.83
N THR A 23 23.52 3.34 -7.67
CA THR A 23 22.30 4.09 -7.94
C THR A 23 21.65 4.40 -6.60
N GLU A 24 21.51 5.68 -6.25
CA GLU A 24 20.86 6.07 -5.02
C GLU A 24 19.42 5.56 -5.03
N LYS A 25 18.99 4.96 -3.93
CA LYS A 25 17.63 4.44 -3.80
C LYS A 25 16.63 5.59 -3.85
N PRO A 26 15.48 5.45 -4.52
CA PRO A 26 14.43 6.45 -4.49
C PRO A 26 13.92 6.68 -3.04
N ASN A 27 13.77 7.95 -2.66
CA ASN A 27 13.09 8.31 -1.43
C ASN A 27 11.59 8.15 -1.65
N ILE A 28 10.90 7.44 -0.75
CA ILE A 28 9.45 7.24 -0.84
C ILE A 28 8.74 7.73 0.40
N TRP A 29 7.55 8.27 0.20
CA TRP A 29 6.60 8.60 1.25
C TRP A 29 5.25 7.96 0.95
N VAL A 30 4.74 7.13 1.83
CA VAL A 30 3.46 6.42 1.62
C VAL A 30 2.32 7.19 2.27
N LEU A 31 1.25 7.45 1.52
CA LEU A 31 -0.03 7.94 2.02
C LEU A 31 -1.06 6.82 1.83
N THR A 32 -1.51 6.23 2.92
CA THR A 32 -2.28 4.98 2.91
C THR A 32 -3.49 5.10 3.83
N ASP A 33 -4.66 4.67 3.36
CA ASP A 33 -5.88 4.57 4.16
C ASP A 33 -5.93 3.28 4.99
N PHE A 34 -4.80 2.58 5.12
CA PHE A 34 -4.57 1.49 6.05
C PHE A 34 -5.25 1.76 7.40
N SER A 35 -6.05 0.79 7.82
CA SER A 35 -6.71 0.76 9.13
C SER A 35 -6.45 -0.55 9.85
N ASP A 36 -6.63 -0.54 11.17
CA ASP A 36 -6.69 -1.76 11.96
C ASP A 36 -7.95 -2.56 11.56
N PRO A 37 -7.82 -3.79 11.02
CA PRO A 37 -8.96 -4.61 10.59
C PRO A 37 -9.83 -5.09 11.77
N THR A 38 -9.35 -4.95 13.00
CA THR A 38 -10.13 -5.20 14.21
C THR A 38 -10.99 -4.00 14.63
N ASP A 39 -10.71 -2.80 14.10
CA ASP A 39 -11.60 -1.65 14.17
C ASP A 39 -12.70 -1.78 13.11
N ARG A 40 -13.94 -2.00 13.57
CA ARG A 40 -15.06 -2.40 12.72
C ARG A 40 -16.23 -1.46 12.88
N ARG A 41 -16.89 -1.15 11.76
CA ARG A 41 -18.16 -0.43 11.73
C ARG A 41 -19.35 -1.35 11.98
N THR A 42 -20.54 -0.76 12.10
CA THR A 42 -21.83 -1.46 12.18
C THR A 42 -21.93 -2.58 11.16
N GLY A 43 -22.39 -3.75 11.60
CA GLY A 43 -22.42 -4.97 10.78
C GLY A 43 -21.06 -5.67 10.63
N GLY A 44 -20.04 -5.30 11.41
CA GLY A 44 -18.81 -6.08 11.59
C GLY A 44 -17.73 -5.92 10.50
N HIS A 45 -17.98 -5.08 9.49
CA HIS A 45 -17.00 -4.83 8.42
C HIS A 45 -15.83 -3.99 8.97
N PRO A 46 -14.56 -4.25 8.58
CA PRO A 46 -13.45 -3.33 8.84
C PRO A 46 -13.74 -1.89 8.37
N GLN A 47 -13.10 -0.88 8.97
CA GLN A 47 -13.31 0.53 8.55
C GLN A 47 -12.96 0.75 7.07
N ASN A 48 -11.76 0.31 6.67
CA ASN A 48 -11.28 0.36 5.29
C ASN A 48 -11.05 -1.04 4.74
N ASP A 49 -10.87 -1.12 3.43
CA ASP A 49 -10.54 -2.38 2.77
C ASP A 49 -9.13 -2.84 3.19
N PRO A 50 -8.86 -4.13 3.45
CA PRO A 50 -7.54 -4.57 3.92
C PRO A 50 -6.45 -4.75 2.85
N ASP A 51 -6.61 -4.22 1.63
CA ASP A 51 -5.60 -4.30 0.54
C ASP A 51 -4.30 -3.60 0.91
N ASP A 52 -4.41 -2.43 1.54
CA ASP A 52 -3.27 -1.68 2.05
C ASP A 52 -2.36 -2.50 2.98
N GLN A 53 -2.91 -3.50 3.68
CA GLN A 53 -2.13 -4.40 4.53
C GLN A 53 -1.25 -5.34 3.70
N VAL A 54 -1.76 -5.84 2.58
CA VAL A 54 -1.01 -6.70 1.67
C VAL A 54 0.02 -5.86 0.89
N SER A 55 -0.39 -4.70 0.36
CA SER A 55 0.50 -3.75 -0.32
C SER A 55 1.64 -3.29 0.58
N MET A 56 1.36 -3.00 1.87
CA MET A 56 2.38 -2.66 2.85
C MET A 56 3.35 -3.82 3.12
N ALA A 57 2.85 -5.03 3.29
CA ALA A 57 3.72 -6.19 3.50
C ALA A 57 4.63 -6.44 2.29
N SER A 58 4.11 -6.25 1.07
CA SER A 58 4.87 -6.29 -0.18
C SER A 58 5.97 -5.21 -0.21
N LEU A 59 5.63 -3.97 0.15
CA LEU A 59 6.60 -2.87 0.25
C LEU A 59 7.72 -3.17 1.25
N LEU A 60 7.38 -3.67 2.43
CA LEU A 60 8.35 -3.95 3.48
C LEU A 60 9.27 -5.13 3.13
N LEU A 61 8.79 -6.14 2.38
CA LEU A 61 9.64 -7.19 1.82
C LEU A 61 10.67 -6.63 0.84
N MET A 62 10.29 -5.59 0.08
CA MET A 62 11.10 -4.93 -0.94
C MET A 62 11.80 -3.64 -0.44
N ALA A 63 11.81 -3.39 0.87
CA ALA A 63 12.33 -2.14 1.44
C ALA A 63 13.83 -1.92 1.20
N ASP A 64 14.58 -2.95 0.79
CA ASP A 64 15.95 -2.81 0.33
C ASP A 64 16.10 -2.04 -0.99
N HIS A 65 15.01 -1.77 -1.72
CA HIS A 65 15.00 -0.93 -2.92
C HIS A 65 14.75 0.56 -2.65
N PHE A 66 14.34 0.93 -1.43
CA PHE A 66 13.86 2.28 -1.13
C PHE A 66 14.63 2.93 0.03
N ASN A 67 14.58 4.26 0.06
CA ASN A 67 14.72 5.02 1.31
C ASN A 67 13.32 5.47 1.75
N ILE A 68 12.72 4.75 2.68
CA ILE A 68 11.41 5.05 3.24
C ILE A 68 11.56 6.28 4.15
N ALA A 69 11.11 7.42 3.64
CA ALA A 69 11.16 8.72 4.32
C ALA A 69 9.96 8.93 5.26
N GLY A 70 8.80 8.34 4.94
CA GLY A 70 7.60 8.42 5.76
C GLY A 70 6.53 7.43 5.35
N ILE A 71 5.73 6.99 6.33
CA ILE A 71 4.51 6.21 6.13
C ILE A 71 3.40 6.89 6.93
N SER A 72 2.48 7.58 6.26
CA SER A 72 1.28 8.20 6.86
C SER A 72 0.12 7.22 6.80
N ILE A 73 -0.28 6.69 7.95
CA ILE A 73 -1.32 5.66 8.09
C ILE A 73 -2.65 6.31 8.47
N GLY A 74 -3.75 5.83 7.89
CA GLY A 74 -5.09 6.38 8.12
C GLY A 74 -5.31 7.69 7.36
N SER A 75 -4.64 7.86 6.22
CA SER A 75 -4.80 8.99 5.29
C SER A 75 -6.10 8.84 4.51
N THR A 76 -7.22 9.05 5.20
CA THR A 76 -8.59 8.92 4.67
C THR A 76 -9.49 9.98 5.30
N ASP A 77 -10.71 10.13 4.78
CA ASP A 77 -11.73 11.02 5.32
C ASP A 77 -12.77 10.28 6.20
N ARG A 78 -12.52 9.00 6.51
CA ARG A 78 -13.43 8.15 7.29
C ARG A 78 -13.58 8.65 8.73
N ILE A 79 -14.83 8.73 9.17
CA ILE A 79 -15.19 9.12 10.54
C ILE A 79 -15.02 7.92 11.48
N GLY A 80 -14.50 8.17 12.69
CA GLY A 80 -14.49 7.18 13.77
C GLY A 80 -13.35 6.17 13.70
N LEU A 81 -12.35 6.40 12.84
CA LEU A 81 -11.15 5.58 12.76
C LEU A 81 -10.36 5.67 14.08
N ARG A 82 -10.07 4.52 14.69
CA ARG A 82 -9.16 4.44 15.84
C ARG A 82 -7.72 4.61 15.39
N ASN A 83 -6.86 5.04 16.31
CA ASN A 83 -5.42 5.14 16.07
C ASN A 83 -4.88 3.79 15.56
N PRO A 84 -4.38 3.69 14.31
CA PRO A 84 -3.93 2.43 13.73
C PRO A 84 -2.50 2.06 14.14
N LEU A 85 -1.74 2.98 14.75
CA LEU A 85 -0.33 2.77 15.08
C LEU A 85 -0.07 1.60 16.04
N PRO A 86 -0.87 1.32 17.08
CA PRO A 86 -0.65 0.15 17.94
C PRO A 86 -0.69 -1.15 17.14
N PHE A 87 -1.69 -1.31 16.26
CA PHE A 87 -1.80 -2.47 15.38
C PHE A 87 -0.64 -2.54 14.38
N PHE A 88 -0.34 -1.43 13.70
CA PHE A 88 0.75 -1.39 12.72
C PHE A 88 2.10 -1.73 13.35
N ASN A 89 2.40 -1.17 14.52
CA ASN A 89 3.65 -1.44 15.23
C ASN A 89 3.72 -2.90 15.67
N ASP A 90 2.63 -3.46 16.19
CA ASP A 90 2.61 -4.84 16.66
C ASP A 90 2.68 -5.87 15.53
N MET A 91 1.99 -5.62 14.41
CA MET A 91 1.95 -6.54 13.27
C MET A 91 3.09 -6.32 12.29
N PHE A 92 3.27 -5.10 11.77
CA PHE A 92 4.16 -4.82 10.64
C PHE A 92 5.57 -4.44 11.07
N VAL A 93 5.73 -3.52 12.03
CA VAL A 93 7.08 -3.10 12.45
C VAL A 93 7.81 -4.24 13.13
N LYS A 94 7.15 -5.00 14.03
CA LYS A 94 7.77 -6.18 14.65
C LYS A 94 8.14 -7.24 13.61
N ALA A 95 7.25 -7.55 12.67
CA ALA A 95 7.54 -8.50 11.59
C ALA A 95 8.73 -8.04 10.73
N TYR A 96 8.77 -6.76 10.36
CA TYR A 96 9.87 -6.17 9.60
C TYR A 96 11.20 -6.28 10.35
N ILE A 97 11.25 -5.87 11.61
CA ILE A 97 12.47 -5.93 12.42
C ILE A 97 12.92 -7.38 12.64
N HIS A 98 11.99 -8.29 12.92
CA HIS A 98 12.28 -9.71 13.01
C HIS A 98 12.94 -10.21 11.72
N ASP A 99 12.30 -9.97 10.59
CA ASP A 99 12.71 -10.48 9.28
C ASP A 99 14.08 -9.93 8.83
N ILE A 100 14.34 -8.63 9.00
CA ILE A 100 15.65 -8.07 8.60
C ILE A 100 16.80 -8.53 9.51
N ASN A 101 16.51 -8.87 10.78
CA ASN A 101 17.53 -9.39 11.70
C ASN A 101 17.98 -10.82 11.34
N ASN A 102 17.23 -11.53 10.49
CA ASN A 102 17.60 -12.85 9.99
C ASN A 102 18.58 -12.79 8.80
N ILE A 103 18.80 -11.60 8.22
CA ILE A 103 19.70 -11.44 7.09
C ILE A 103 21.15 -11.55 7.58
N ASN A 104 21.89 -12.51 7.02
CA ASN A 104 23.34 -12.61 7.23
C ASN A 104 24.09 -11.55 6.41
N GLY A 105 24.98 -10.81 7.06
CA GLY A 105 25.90 -9.87 6.39
C GLY A 105 25.34 -8.46 6.22
N ARG A 106 25.96 -7.67 5.34
CA ARG A 106 25.53 -6.30 5.06
C ARG A 106 24.29 -6.32 4.17
N HIS A 107 23.26 -5.63 4.60
CA HIS A 107 22.02 -5.43 3.83
C HIS A 107 21.67 -3.94 3.79
N SER A 108 20.79 -3.57 2.86
CA SER A 108 20.41 -2.17 2.65
C SER A 108 19.07 -1.78 3.27
N TYR A 109 18.36 -2.71 3.94
CA TYR A 109 17.15 -2.41 4.72
C TYR A 109 17.41 -1.40 5.84
N GLN A 110 16.48 -0.47 6.05
CA GLN A 110 16.51 0.48 7.16
C GLN A 110 16.23 -0.21 8.49
N LYS A 111 16.92 0.18 9.56
CA LYS A 111 16.68 -0.40 10.90
C LYS A 111 15.45 0.17 11.61
N LYS A 112 14.88 1.25 11.08
CA LYS A 112 13.74 1.96 11.65
C LYS A 112 12.84 2.43 10.52
N LEU A 113 11.53 2.30 10.72
CA LEU A 113 10.52 2.81 9.80
C LEU A 113 9.95 4.12 10.37
N PRO A 114 9.93 5.22 9.60
CA PRO A 114 9.28 6.47 10.00
C PRO A 114 7.77 6.36 9.76
N VAL A 115 7.02 6.01 10.81
CA VAL A 115 5.57 5.77 10.74
C VAL A 115 4.81 6.83 11.53
N PHE A 116 3.76 7.37 10.93
CA PHE A 116 2.95 8.46 11.48
C PHE A 116 1.45 8.12 11.37
N TRP A 117 0.66 8.57 12.34
CA TRP A 117 -0.80 8.62 12.16
C TRP A 117 -1.13 9.89 11.38
N SER A 118 -1.85 9.73 10.27
CA SER A 118 -2.29 10.83 9.40
C SER A 118 -2.92 11.97 10.20
N SER A 119 -2.46 13.19 9.91
CA SER A 119 -3.05 14.39 10.49
C SER A 119 -4.49 14.64 10.05
N LEU A 120 -4.98 13.96 9.00
CA LEU A 120 -6.38 13.99 8.61
C LEU A 120 -7.28 13.36 9.66
N THR A 121 -6.87 12.24 10.26
CA THR A 121 -7.73 11.43 11.16
C THR A 121 -7.29 11.46 12.61
N SER A 122 -6.07 11.92 12.93
CA SER A 122 -5.52 11.90 14.29
C SER A 122 -6.28 12.73 15.32
N ASN A 123 -7.07 13.70 14.86
CA ASN A 123 -7.79 14.65 15.73
C ASN A 123 -9.27 14.27 15.95
N GLY A 124 -9.69 13.06 15.56
CA GLY A 124 -11.03 12.50 15.79
C GLY A 124 -12.13 13.05 14.88
N LYS A 125 -11.88 14.13 14.14
CA LYS A 125 -12.71 14.59 13.02
C LYS A 125 -11.87 14.53 11.75
N PRO A 126 -12.27 13.72 10.75
CA PRO A 126 -11.55 13.68 9.47
C PRO A 126 -11.57 15.06 8.80
N ILE A 127 -10.43 15.43 8.23
CA ILE A 127 -10.30 16.63 7.40
C ILE A 127 -10.54 16.24 5.94
N GLN A 128 -11.44 16.95 5.28
CA GLN A 128 -11.63 16.90 3.83
C GLN A 128 -10.94 18.09 3.17
N PHE A 129 -10.62 17.95 1.89
CA PHE A 129 -10.07 19.05 1.11
C PHE A 129 -11.13 20.14 0.86
N ASP A 130 -10.73 21.39 1.04
CA ASP A 130 -11.52 22.58 0.71
C ASP A 130 -10.83 23.37 -0.41
N ALA A 131 -11.48 23.42 -1.57
CA ALA A 131 -11.02 24.20 -2.71
C ALA A 131 -10.94 25.72 -2.42
N LYS A 132 -11.56 26.22 -1.35
CA LYS A 132 -11.52 27.64 -0.95
C LYS A 132 -10.43 27.97 0.08
N ASP A 133 -9.97 27.01 0.88
CA ASP A 133 -8.89 27.22 1.85
C ASP A 133 -7.55 27.34 1.10
N ASP A 134 -6.76 28.38 1.36
CA ASP A 134 -5.46 28.56 0.72
C ASP A 134 -4.38 27.62 1.29
N TYR A 135 -4.67 26.98 2.43
CA TYR A 135 -3.76 26.15 3.21
C TYR A 135 -2.41 26.82 3.47
N LYS A 136 -2.36 28.15 3.61
CA LYS A 136 -1.11 28.87 3.89
C LYS A 136 -0.46 28.44 5.20
N ASN A 137 -1.28 28.05 6.19
CA ASN A 137 -0.83 27.55 7.49
C ASN A 137 -1.24 26.08 7.67
N ILE A 138 -0.26 25.18 7.60
CA ILE A 138 -0.44 23.74 7.82
C ILE A 138 0.15 23.25 9.15
N GLN A 139 0.41 24.12 10.13
CA GLN A 139 1.10 23.74 11.38
C GLN A 139 0.37 22.64 12.17
N GLN A 140 -0.96 22.60 12.10
CA GLN A 140 -1.77 21.56 12.75
C GLN A 140 -1.91 20.30 11.89
N LEU A 141 -1.50 20.34 10.62
CA LEU A 141 -1.52 19.22 9.68
C LEU A 141 -0.13 18.58 9.65
N THR A 142 0.24 17.98 10.79
CA THR A 142 1.62 17.58 11.09
C THR A 142 2.25 16.67 10.03
N THR A 143 1.54 15.63 9.55
CA THR A 143 2.06 14.72 8.51
C THR A 143 2.30 15.44 7.18
N ILE A 144 1.40 16.34 6.80
CA ILE A 144 1.49 17.15 5.58
C ILE A 144 2.66 18.12 5.69
N LYS A 145 2.83 18.77 6.85
CA LYS A 145 3.96 19.65 7.13
C LYS A 145 5.29 18.90 7.05
N MET A 146 5.38 17.71 7.64
CA MET A 146 6.60 16.90 7.60
C MET A 146 6.99 16.52 6.17
N LEU A 147 6.01 16.17 5.33
CA LEU A 147 6.26 15.89 3.91
C LEU A 147 6.68 17.16 3.14
N ALA A 148 6.06 18.32 3.42
CA ALA A 148 6.46 19.60 2.84
C ALA A 148 7.90 19.98 3.19
N ASP A 149 8.29 19.82 4.46
CA ASP A 149 9.64 20.06 4.94
C ASP A 149 10.63 19.10 4.26
N TYR A 150 10.30 17.80 4.20
CA TYR A 150 11.14 16.79 3.55
C TYR A 150 11.37 17.08 2.06
N ALA A 151 10.29 17.38 1.33
CA ALA A 151 10.32 17.72 -0.09
C ALA A 151 11.09 19.02 -0.37
N SER A 152 11.14 19.95 0.60
CA SER A 152 11.93 21.18 0.45
C SER A 152 13.44 20.91 0.37
N GLU A 153 13.90 19.74 0.80
CA GLU A 153 15.31 19.38 0.82
C GLU A 153 15.66 18.21 -0.11
N ASN A 154 14.74 17.25 -0.27
CA ASN A 154 14.98 15.97 -0.93
C ASN A 154 13.92 15.68 -2.00
N SER A 155 14.32 15.12 -3.14
CA SER A 155 13.36 14.55 -4.08
C SER A 155 12.66 13.34 -3.46
N VAL A 156 11.36 13.22 -3.63
CA VAL A 156 10.52 12.20 -2.99
C VAL A 156 9.39 11.74 -3.91
N TYR A 157 9.21 10.42 -3.98
CA TYR A 157 8.05 9.81 -4.60
C TYR A 157 6.96 9.58 -3.54
N VAL A 158 5.80 10.19 -3.73
CA VAL A 158 4.65 9.99 -2.85
C VAL A 158 3.77 8.89 -3.40
N LEU A 159 3.72 7.75 -2.72
CA LEU A 159 2.89 6.62 -3.08
C LEU A 159 1.52 6.80 -2.43
N SER A 160 0.50 7.12 -3.23
CA SER A 160 -0.85 7.41 -2.74
C SER A 160 -1.76 6.20 -2.98
N TRP A 161 -2.15 5.53 -1.91
CA TRP A 161 -2.92 4.27 -1.91
C TRP A 161 -4.39 4.45 -1.55
N GLY A 162 -4.75 5.60 -0.98
CA GLY A 162 -6.12 5.95 -0.60
C GLY A 162 -6.58 7.29 -1.20
N PRO A 163 -7.50 8.00 -0.51
CA PRO A 163 -7.96 9.31 -0.92
C PRO A 163 -6.83 10.35 -1.06
N MET A 164 -6.99 11.27 -2.01
CA MET A 164 -5.94 12.22 -2.39
C MET A 164 -5.82 13.46 -1.47
N THR A 165 -6.53 13.48 -0.34
CA THR A 165 -6.69 14.67 0.51
C THR A 165 -5.35 15.22 1.04
N GLU A 166 -4.48 14.40 1.63
CA GLU A 166 -3.17 14.87 2.12
C GLU A 166 -2.31 15.45 0.99
N ALA A 167 -2.28 14.78 -0.16
CA ALA A 167 -1.52 15.22 -1.32
C ALA A 167 -2.08 16.52 -1.93
N ALA A 168 -3.41 16.68 -1.97
CA ALA A 168 -4.06 17.88 -2.49
C ALA A 168 -3.81 19.10 -1.60
N ILE A 169 -3.94 18.93 -0.28
CA ILE A 169 -3.61 19.97 0.70
C ILE A 169 -2.13 20.35 0.59
N LEU A 170 -1.22 19.37 0.50
CA LEU A 170 0.21 19.61 0.32
C LEU A 170 0.48 20.46 -0.93
N VAL A 171 0.02 20.00 -2.10
CA VAL A 171 0.26 20.71 -3.37
C VAL A 171 -0.31 22.12 -3.32
N LYS A 172 -1.51 22.29 -2.76
CA LYS A 172 -2.12 23.61 -2.60
C LYS A 172 -1.31 24.52 -1.69
N HIS A 173 -0.87 24.02 -0.54
CA HIS A 173 0.03 24.74 0.36
C HIS A 173 1.31 25.20 -0.36
N LEU A 174 1.96 24.29 -1.09
CA LEU A 174 3.21 24.59 -1.79
C LEU A 174 3.03 25.62 -2.91
N ILE A 175 1.90 25.58 -3.63
CA ILE A 175 1.54 26.61 -4.63
C ILE A 175 1.28 27.95 -3.94
N THR A 176 0.44 27.97 -2.90
CA THR A 176 0.07 29.19 -2.17
C THR A 176 1.27 29.89 -1.54
N THR A 177 2.27 29.13 -1.09
CA THR A 177 3.49 29.65 -0.46
C THR A 177 4.65 29.88 -1.43
N ASP A 178 4.45 29.63 -2.73
CA ASP A 178 5.49 29.67 -3.78
C ASP A 178 6.73 28.81 -3.44
N ASN A 179 6.53 27.67 -2.76
CA ASN A 179 7.61 26.75 -2.43
C ASN A 179 7.96 25.86 -3.63
N ARG A 180 8.58 26.47 -4.64
CA ARG A 180 8.94 25.81 -5.91
C ARG A 180 9.92 24.67 -5.74
N ARG A 181 10.83 24.76 -4.76
CA ARG A 181 11.82 23.71 -4.50
C ARG A 181 11.14 22.42 -4.07
N ALA A 182 10.18 22.50 -3.15
CA ALA A 182 9.38 21.35 -2.75
C ALA A 182 8.56 20.79 -3.90
N LEU A 183 7.90 21.63 -4.71
CA LEU A 183 7.14 21.18 -5.89
C LEU A 183 8.01 20.40 -6.89
N GLN A 184 9.22 20.90 -7.19
CA GLN A 184 10.15 20.23 -8.12
C GLN A 184 10.63 18.87 -7.63
N ASN A 185 10.76 18.73 -6.31
CA ASN A 185 11.19 17.53 -5.62
C ASN A 185 10.07 16.50 -5.42
N LEU A 186 8.82 16.93 -5.50
CA LEU A 186 7.65 16.10 -5.26
C LEU A 186 7.21 15.38 -6.54
N HIS A 187 7.09 14.05 -6.51
CA HIS A 187 6.44 13.27 -7.56
C HIS A 187 5.39 12.36 -6.95
N ILE A 188 4.11 12.66 -7.17
CA ILE A 188 2.99 11.85 -6.65
C ILE A 188 2.69 10.72 -7.64
N ILE A 189 2.53 9.49 -7.13
CA ILE A 189 2.15 8.29 -7.89
C ILE A 189 0.89 7.74 -7.24
N SER A 190 -0.25 7.77 -7.94
CA SER A 190 -1.54 7.31 -7.41
C SER A 190 -2.00 5.99 -8.00
N HIS A 191 -2.64 5.21 -7.14
CA HIS A 191 -3.52 4.09 -7.45
C HIS A 191 -4.69 4.18 -6.46
N TRP A 192 -5.97 4.12 -6.82
CA TRP A 192 -6.62 4.04 -8.11
C TRP A 192 -7.62 5.20 -8.22
N THR A 193 -7.21 6.37 -8.76
CA THR A 193 -8.04 7.62 -8.72
C THR A 193 -8.67 7.99 -10.06
N MET A 194 -8.32 7.25 -11.11
CA MET A 194 -8.97 7.35 -12.42
C MET A 194 -9.02 5.95 -13.07
N SER A 195 -10.09 5.59 -13.76
CA SER A 195 -10.15 4.36 -14.56
C SER A 195 -11.11 4.46 -15.72
N PHE A 196 -10.68 4.00 -16.87
CA PHE A 196 -11.51 3.83 -18.04
C PHE A 196 -11.96 2.36 -18.21
N ILE A 197 -11.28 1.39 -17.57
CA ILE A 197 -11.43 -0.04 -17.89
C ILE A 197 -11.90 -0.94 -16.75
N ALA A 198 -12.13 -0.42 -15.54
CA ALA A 198 -12.60 -1.23 -14.41
C ALA A 198 -13.74 -0.58 -13.61
N GLN A 199 -13.55 -0.10 -12.37
CA GLN A 199 -14.62 0.47 -11.55
C GLN A 199 -15.15 1.79 -12.15
N GLY A 200 -14.25 2.64 -12.64
CA GLY A 200 -14.57 3.77 -13.48
C GLY A 200 -14.97 3.34 -14.89
N THR A 201 -15.46 4.27 -15.69
CA THR A 201 -15.87 4.02 -17.09
C THR A 201 -15.35 5.12 -18.00
N PRO A 202 -15.34 4.93 -19.33
CA PRO A 202 -14.90 5.99 -20.23
C PRO A 202 -15.66 7.31 -20.10
N ASN A 203 -16.94 7.25 -19.70
CA ASN A 203 -17.78 8.44 -19.49
C ASN A 203 -17.70 8.99 -18.06
N ALA A 204 -17.14 8.24 -17.12
CA ALA A 204 -17.02 8.64 -15.71
C ALA A 204 -15.76 7.99 -15.10
N PRO A 205 -14.56 8.41 -15.51
CA PRO A 205 -13.34 7.71 -15.14
C PRO A 205 -12.94 7.94 -13.68
N TYR A 206 -13.34 9.05 -13.09
CA TYR A 206 -13.12 9.39 -11.68
C TYR A 206 -14.08 8.68 -10.72
N LYS A 207 -15.05 7.89 -11.22
CA LYS A 207 -16.00 7.15 -10.39
C LYS A 207 -15.35 5.88 -9.82
N VAL A 208 -14.27 6.08 -9.09
CA VAL A 208 -13.45 5.06 -8.43
C VAL A 208 -13.33 5.37 -6.94
N ALA A 209 -13.12 4.36 -6.10
CA ALA A 209 -13.20 4.46 -4.64
C ALA A 209 -12.32 5.57 -4.07
N ASN A 210 -11.02 5.55 -4.37
CA ASN A 210 -10.05 6.50 -3.84
C ASN A 210 -10.32 7.94 -4.29
N CYS A 211 -10.89 8.13 -5.47
CA CYS A 211 -11.29 9.46 -5.93
C CYS A 211 -12.63 9.91 -5.34
N THR A 212 -13.57 8.99 -5.12
CA THR A 212 -14.93 9.32 -4.65
C THR A 212 -14.97 9.67 -3.17
N ASP A 213 -14.05 9.12 -2.36
CA ASP A 213 -13.94 9.44 -0.93
C ASP A 213 -13.61 10.94 -0.72
N ASP A 214 -12.78 11.56 -1.57
CA ASP A 214 -12.60 13.03 -1.61
C ASP A 214 -12.46 13.54 -3.05
N LEU A 215 -13.61 13.76 -3.69
CA LEU A 215 -13.71 14.11 -5.11
C LEU A 215 -13.05 15.45 -5.43
N ASP A 216 -13.17 16.42 -4.53
CA ASP A 216 -12.61 17.75 -4.72
C ASP A 216 -11.07 17.70 -4.63
N ALA A 217 -10.51 16.94 -3.69
CA ALA A 217 -9.06 16.69 -3.63
C ALA A 217 -8.54 16.01 -4.90
N CYS A 218 -9.21 14.94 -5.32
CA CYS A 218 -8.86 14.17 -6.50
C CYS A 218 -8.86 15.06 -7.76
N HIS A 219 -9.97 15.74 -8.03
CA HIS A 219 -10.06 16.64 -9.19
C HIS A 219 -9.05 17.78 -9.13
N TYR A 220 -8.82 18.36 -7.94
CA TYR A 220 -7.84 19.44 -7.79
C TYR A 220 -6.45 19.00 -8.25
N LEU A 221 -5.94 17.85 -7.80
CA LEU A 221 -4.62 17.38 -8.19
C LEU A 221 -4.51 17.08 -9.68
N HIS A 222 -5.50 16.39 -10.25
CA HIS A 222 -5.56 16.12 -11.68
C HIS A 222 -5.54 17.42 -12.50
N GLN A 223 -6.33 18.41 -12.10
CA GLN A 223 -6.38 19.71 -12.76
C GLN A 223 -5.06 20.49 -12.62
N GLN A 224 -4.47 20.53 -11.43
CA GLN A 224 -3.22 21.25 -11.20
C GLN A 224 -2.06 20.63 -11.98
N ALA A 225 -1.95 19.30 -11.98
CA ALA A 225 -0.90 18.60 -12.72
C ALA A 225 -1.07 18.73 -14.24
N ALA A 226 -2.31 18.78 -14.75
CA ALA A 226 -2.56 19.01 -16.17
C ALA A 226 -2.25 20.45 -16.60
N ALA A 227 -2.48 21.43 -15.72
CA ALA A 227 -2.30 22.84 -16.02
C ALA A 227 -0.86 23.34 -15.76
N ARG A 228 -0.07 22.65 -14.94
CA ARG A 228 1.25 23.11 -14.50
C ARG A 228 2.33 22.06 -14.71
N HIS A 229 3.46 22.49 -15.26
CA HIS A 229 4.60 21.62 -15.55
C HIS A 229 5.51 21.35 -14.33
N ASP A 230 5.35 22.12 -13.25
CA ASP A 230 6.13 21.98 -12.02
C ASP A 230 5.52 21.00 -11.02
N ILE A 231 4.38 20.39 -11.36
CA ILE A 231 3.71 19.36 -10.56
C ILE A 231 3.85 18.04 -11.30
N LYS A 232 4.59 17.09 -10.70
CA LYS A 232 4.72 15.73 -11.22
C LYS A 232 3.69 14.84 -10.55
N PHE A 233 2.73 14.37 -11.33
CA PHE A 233 1.68 13.47 -10.88
C PHE A 233 1.45 12.35 -11.88
N THR A 234 1.59 11.11 -11.45
CA THR A 234 1.38 9.92 -12.27
C THR A 234 0.20 9.13 -11.76
N GLU A 235 -0.82 8.99 -12.60
CA GLU A 235 -1.98 8.13 -12.35
C GLU A 235 -1.77 6.77 -12.99
N LEU A 236 -1.79 5.71 -12.19
CA LEU A 236 -1.58 4.34 -12.63
C LEU A 236 -2.85 3.66 -13.12
N GLY A 237 -4.01 4.22 -12.84
CA GLY A 237 -5.29 3.61 -13.13
C GLY A 237 -5.51 2.32 -12.37
N SER A 238 -6.26 1.40 -12.97
CA SER A 238 -6.60 0.11 -12.36
C SER A 238 -5.51 -0.96 -12.46
N ILE A 239 -4.27 -0.62 -12.86
CA ILE A 239 -3.26 -1.62 -13.24
C ILE A 239 -2.82 -2.51 -12.06
N GLY A 240 -2.89 -2.00 -10.84
CA GLY A 240 -2.67 -2.79 -9.63
C GLY A 240 -3.75 -3.85 -9.47
N GLN A 241 -5.01 -3.45 -9.44
CA GLN A 241 -6.13 -4.38 -9.28
C GLN A 241 -6.23 -5.37 -10.46
N SER A 242 -6.16 -4.86 -11.69
CA SER A 242 -6.53 -5.59 -12.89
C SER A 242 -5.36 -6.25 -13.61
N GLY A 243 -4.13 -5.78 -13.37
CA GLY A 243 -2.89 -6.36 -13.89
C GLY A 243 -2.14 -7.16 -12.82
N LEU A 244 -1.85 -6.56 -11.67
CA LEU A 244 -1.04 -7.21 -10.62
C LEU A 244 -1.83 -8.28 -9.86
N VAL A 245 -2.99 -7.95 -9.27
CA VAL A 245 -3.80 -8.92 -8.51
C VAL A 245 -4.34 -10.01 -9.43
N ASN A 246 -4.98 -9.65 -10.55
CA ASN A 246 -5.47 -10.63 -11.52
C ASN A 246 -4.34 -11.46 -12.16
N GLY A 247 -3.16 -10.89 -12.35
CA GLY A 247 -1.99 -11.59 -12.88
C GLY A 247 -1.23 -12.43 -11.87
N SER A 248 -1.45 -12.19 -10.58
CA SER A 248 -0.78 -12.95 -9.52
C SER A 248 -1.20 -14.43 -9.54
N ILE A 249 -0.34 -15.28 -8.98
CA ILE A 249 -0.57 -16.71 -8.89
C ILE A 249 -1.86 -17.01 -8.10
N LYS A 250 -2.71 -17.88 -8.63
CA LYS A 250 -3.99 -18.30 -7.99
C LYS A 250 -3.79 -19.12 -6.70
N ASN A 251 -2.57 -19.59 -6.46
CA ASN A 251 -2.27 -20.52 -5.38
C ASN A 251 -1.41 -19.83 -4.33
N LEU A 252 -1.44 -20.41 -3.13
CA LEU A 252 -0.57 -20.06 -2.01
C LEU A 252 0.83 -19.73 -2.50
N LEU A 253 1.42 -18.66 -1.95
CA LEU A 253 2.86 -18.59 -1.83
C LEU A 253 3.35 -19.96 -1.31
N PRO A 254 4.32 -20.64 -1.97
CA PRO A 254 4.75 -21.97 -1.56
C PRO A 254 5.08 -22.03 -0.06
N GLU A 255 4.83 -23.18 0.57
CA GLU A 255 4.88 -23.36 2.05
C GLU A 255 6.17 -22.83 2.69
N ASN A 256 7.28 -22.81 1.95
CA ASN A 256 8.56 -22.29 2.40
C ASN A 256 8.60 -20.75 2.62
N LEU A 257 7.57 -20.02 2.21
CA LEU A 257 7.43 -18.57 2.41
C LEU A 257 6.76 -18.21 3.73
N GLU A 258 6.20 -19.20 4.44
CA GLU A 258 5.66 -19.01 5.78
C GLU A 258 6.75 -18.72 6.83
N ASN A 259 8.04 -18.84 6.47
CA ASN A 259 9.14 -18.56 7.38
C ASN A 259 9.54 -17.08 7.46
N SER A 260 8.93 -16.18 6.68
CA SER A 260 9.03 -14.72 6.91
C SER A 260 7.73 -14.22 7.53
N GLN A 261 7.84 -13.37 8.56
CA GLN A 261 6.65 -12.81 9.22
C GLN A 261 5.93 -11.81 8.31
N LEU A 262 6.67 -11.01 7.54
CA LEU A 262 6.07 -10.15 6.52
C LEU A 262 5.40 -10.94 5.41
N ALA A 263 6.02 -12.02 4.94
CA ALA A 263 5.42 -12.88 3.92
C ALA A 263 4.14 -13.56 4.42
N GLN A 264 4.07 -13.93 5.71
CA GLN A 264 2.82 -14.38 6.32
C GLN A 264 1.75 -13.28 6.28
N ILE A 265 2.07 -12.03 6.63
CA ILE A 265 1.08 -10.94 6.54
C ILE A 265 0.63 -10.71 5.09
N PHE A 266 1.58 -10.61 4.15
CA PHE A 266 1.30 -10.47 2.71
C PHE A 266 0.35 -11.56 2.23
N ASN A 267 0.60 -12.80 2.62
CA ASN A 267 -0.26 -13.90 2.25
C ASN A 267 -1.64 -13.69 2.93
N ARG A 268 -1.69 -13.50 4.25
CA ARG A 268 -2.87 -13.77 5.09
C ARG A 268 -3.81 -12.57 5.31
N ALA A 269 -3.39 -11.33 5.03
CA ALA A 269 -4.15 -10.13 5.40
C ALA A 269 -5.44 -9.92 4.59
N LYS A 270 -5.35 -9.91 3.25
CA LYS A 270 -6.51 -9.85 2.34
C LYS A 270 -6.33 -10.81 1.18
N PHE A 271 -7.40 -11.53 0.85
CA PHE A 271 -7.41 -12.53 -0.21
C PHE A 271 -8.62 -12.33 -1.12
N TYR A 272 -8.38 -11.86 -2.35
CA TYR A 272 -9.40 -11.63 -3.38
C TYR A 272 -9.38 -12.77 -4.40
N TYR A 273 -10.48 -13.52 -4.52
CA TYR A 273 -10.60 -14.70 -5.40
C TYR A 273 -9.41 -15.67 -5.36
N GLY A 274 -8.87 -15.92 -4.17
CA GLY A 274 -7.74 -16.82 -4.02
C GLY A 274 -6.36 -16.16 -4.20
N LYS A 275 -6.26 -14.83 -4.16
CA LYS A 275 -5.01 -14.09 -4.43
C LYS A 275 -4.76 -12.97 -3.42
N PRO A 276 -3.49 -12.70 -3.03
CA PRO A 276 -3.16 -11.51 -2.24
C PRO A 276 -3.51 -10.24 -3.01
N ASP A 277 -4.27 -9.36 -2.38
CA ASP A 277 -4.68 -8.08 -2.98
C ASP A 277 -3.64 -6.99 -2.72
N GLN A 278 -2.56 -7.00 -3.49
CA GLN A 278 -1.47 -6.00 -3.42
C GLN A 278 -1.63 -4.87 -4.44
N SER A 279 -2.87 -4.47 -4.75
CA SER A 279 -3.11 -3.58 -5.88
C SER A 279 -2.34 -2.25 -5.76
N ASP A 280 -2.31 -1.62 -4.59
CA ASP A 280 -1.60 -0.35 -4.36
C ASP A 280 -0.08 -0.46 -4.43
N ALA A 281 0.47 -1.68 -4.28
CA ALA A 281 1.89 -1.94 -4.49
C ALA A 281 2.34 -1.62 -5.93
N ALA A 282 1.42 -1.48 -6.90
CA ALA A 282 1.76 -0.99 -8.24
C ALA A 282 2.57 0.32 -8.20
N THR A 283 2.28 1.20 -7.25
CA THR A 283 2.98 2.49 -7.05
C THR A 283 4.46 2.32 -6.72
N MET A 284 4.86 1.24 -6.02
CA MET A 284 6.28 0.94 -5.77
C MET A 284 6.90 0.10 -6.88
N TRP A 285 6.13 -0.76 -7.55
CA TRP A 285 6.66 -1.64 -8.59
C TRP A 285 7.15 -0.85 -9.81
N VAL A 286 6.50 0.25 -10.15
CA VAL A 286 6.97 1.16 -11.22
C VAL A 286 8.28 1.88 -10.90
N LEU A 287 8.75 1.84 -9.65
CA LEU A 287 10.02 2.44 -9.22
C LEU A 287 11.20 1.45 -9.20
N ILE A 288 10.96 0.18 -9.49
CA ILE A 288 12.00 -0.85 -9.51
C ILE A 288 12.41 -1.12 -10.96
N ASP A 289 13.63 -0.71 -11.32
CA ASP A 289 14.20 -0.79 -12.68
C ASP A 289 14.60 -2.22 -13.13
N GLU A 290 13.75 -3.21 -12.86
CA GLU A 290 14.00 -4.63 -13.20
C GLU A 290 12.88 -5.23 -14.09
N PHE A 291 11.85 -4.45 -14.40
CA PHE A 291 10.68 -4.90 -15.14
C PHE A 291 10.54 -4.15 -16.48
N ASN A 292 9.77 -4.72 -17.40
CA ASN A 292 9.43 -4.07 -18.69
C ASN A 292 8.38 -2.96 -18.55
N ILE A 293 8.21 -2.43 -17.34
CA ILE A 293 7.35 -1.31 -17.02
C ILE A 293 7.98 -0.53 -15.87
N GLY A 294 8.18 0.75 -16.08
CA GLY A 294 8.76 1.67 -15.11
C GLY A 294 8.06 3.02 -15.14
N LEU A 295 8.37 3.87 -14.18
CA LEU A 295 7.70 5.16 -14.02
C LEU A 295 7.76 6.02 -15.28
N ASN A 296 8.88 5.99 -16.01
CA ASN A 296 9.10 6.76 -17.23
C ASN A 296 8.17 6.38 -18.40
N ASP A 297 7.48 5.23 -18.33
CA ASP A 297 6.50 4.83 -19.33
C ASP A 297 5.19 5.62 -19.21
N PHE A 298 4.94 6.25 -18.07
CA PHE A 298 3.70 6.94 -17.74
C PHE A 298 3.74 8.44 -18.03
N GLN A 299 2.56 9.06 -18.10
CA GLN A 299 2.47 10.52 -18.05
C GLN A 299 2.64 11.01 -16.61
N HIS A 300 3.24 12.19 -16.47
CA HIS A 300 3.52 12.83 -15.18
C HIS A 300 2.68 14.11 -14.95
N ASN A 301 1.57 14.26 -15.66
CA ASN A 301 0.67 15.41 -15.59
C ASN A 301 -0.74 15.04 -15.07
N GLY A 302 -0.86 13.91 -14.37
CA GLY A 302 -2.12 13.37 -13.85
C GLY A 302 -3.01 12.69 -14.89
N THR A 303 -2.77 12.89 -16.19
CA THR A 303 -3.65 12.35 -17.23
C THR A 303 -3.43 10.86 -17.49
N LEU A 304 -4.52 10.15 -17.77
CA LEU A 304 -4.53 8.76 -18.24
C LEU A 304 -5.57 8.64 -19.36
N THR A 305 -5.33 7.74 -20.32
CA THR A 305 -6.30 7.41 -21.37
C THR A 305 -6.64 5.92 -21.32
N GLN A 306 -7.79 5.54 -21.87
CA GLN A 306 -8.22 4.15 -21.94
C GLN A 306 -7.19 3.23 -22.61
N ASP A 307 -6.62 3.66 -23.74
CA ASP A 307 -5.62 2.88 -24.49
C ASP A 307 -4.35 2.66 -23.66
N LYS A 308 -3.90 3.70 -22.94
CA LYS A 308 -2.74 3.63 -22.07
C LYS A 308 -2.97 2.75 -20.86
N GLU A 309 -4.10 2.90 -20.17
CA GLU A 309 -4.46 2.04 -19.04
C GLU A 309 -4.54 0.57 -19.47
N SER A 310 -5.14 0.29 -20.64
CA SER A 310 -5.21 -1.07 -21.20
C SER A 310 -3.84 -1.62 -21.56
N TYR A 311 -2.94 -0.79 -22.07
CA TYR A 311 -1.57 -1.16 -22.40
C TYR A 311 -0.76 -1.50 -21.13
N TYR A 312 -0.77 -0.61 -20.13
CA TYR A 312 -0.05 -0.83 -18.87
C TYR A 312 -0.63 -2.01 -18.08
N GLN A 313 -1.95 -2.21 -18.08
CA GLN A 313 -2.58 -3.39 -17.47
C GLN A 313 -2.01 -4.69 -18.04
N LYS A 314 -1.85 -4.78 -19.37
CA LYS A 314 -1.28 -5.97 -20.03
C LYS A 314 0.17 -6.18 -19.66
N LEU A 315 0.97 -5.11 -19.59
CA LEU A 315 2.37 -5.19 -19.15
C LEU A 315 2.47 -5.65 -17.69
N PHE A 316 1.68 -5.07 -16.78
CA PHE A 316 1.63 -5.50 -15.39
C PHE A 316 1.19 -6.96 -15.25
N LEU A 317 0.21 -7.40 -16.03
CA LEU A 317 -0.22 -8.80 -16.07
C LEU A 317 0.92 -9.74 -16.52
N GLN A 318 1.73 -9.32 -17.50
CA GLN A 318 2.87 -10.09 -18.01
C GLN A 318 4.04 -10.12 -17.02
N GLU A 319 4.31 -9.02 -16.32
CA GLU A 319 5.42 -8.91 -15.37
C GLU A 319 5.08 -9.37 -13.95
N SER A 320 3.80 -9.48 -13.59
CA SER A 320 3.31 -9.90 -12.26
C SER A 320 3.96 -11.20 -11.76
N PRO A 321 4.12 -12.28 -12.57
CA PRO A 321 4.86 -13.47 -12.13
C PRO A 321 6.28 -13.18 -11.67
N LYS A 322 7.02 -12.30 -12.36
CA LYS A 322 8.40 -11.92 -11.95
C LYS A 322 8.39 -11.08 -10.68
N MET A 323 7.42 -10.17 -10.53
CA MET A 323 7.23 -9.39 -9.30
C MET A 323 6.96 -10.33 -8.11
N MET A 324 6.12 -11.35 -8.31
CA MET A 324 5.88 -12.39 -7.31
C MET A 324 7.16 -13.18 -7.00
N ASP A 325 7.90 -13.66 -8.01
CA ASP A 325 9.16 -14.38 -7.81
C ASP A 325 10.18 -13.56 -7.00
N LYS A 326 10.17 -12.23 -7.18
CA LYS A 326 11.00 -11.31 -6.41
C LYS A 326 10.59 -11.22 -4.95
N LEU A 327 9.29 -11.13 -4.66
CA LEU A 327 8.78 -11.21 -3.28
C LEU A 327 9.10 -12.55 -2.63
N ILE A 328 8.97 -13.64 -3.39
CA ILE A 328 9.34 -15.00 -2.96
C ILE A 328 10.82 -15.08 -2.61
N ALA A 329 11.69 -14.51 -3.46
CA ALA A 329 13.12 -14.47 -3.21
C ALA A 329 13.46 -13.62 -1.97
N ALA A 330 12.85 -12.44 -1.82
CA ALA A 330 13.02 -11.58 -0.65
C ALA A 330 12.59 -12.29 0.64
N SER A 331 11.40 -12.90 0.65
CA SER A 331 10.89 -13.68 1.78
C SER A 331 11.83 -14.81 2.19
N LYS A 332 12.40 -15.55 1.23
CA LYS A 332 13.39 -16.60 1.52
C LYS A 332 14.66 -16.05 2.18
N ARG A 333 15.12 -14.85 1.80
CA ARG A 333 16.29 -14.20 2.42
C ARG A 333 15.99 -13.71 3.84
N LEU A 334 14.74 -13.36 4.10
CA LEU A 334 14.24 -12.82 5.36
C LEU A 334 13.74 -13.91 6.33
N ALA A 335 13.79 -15.17 5.91
CA ALA A 335 13.22 -16.29 6.63
C ALA A 335 13.85 -16.49 8.03
N GLY A 336 13.00 -16.77 9.01
CA GLY A 336 13.31 -17.10 10.40
C GLY A 336 12.11 -17.75 11.08
N GLU A 337 11.79 -17.32 12.30
CA GLU A 337 10.66 -17.87 13.06
C GLU A 337 9.31 -17.38 12.51
N GLN A 338 8.35 -18.30 12.42
CA GLN A 338 6.99 -17.98 11.96
C GLN A 338 6.26 -17.08 12.97
N MET A 339 5.27 -16.32 12.51
CA MET A 339 4.42 -15.57 13.41
C MET A 339 3.48 -16.55 14.12
N ASP A 340 3.15 -16.29 15.39
CA ASP A 340 2.14 -17.08 16.08
C ASP A 340 0.84 -17.09 15.27
N THR A 341 0.37 -18.29 14.96
CA THR A 341 -0.90 -18.52 14.27
C THR A 341 -2.06 -17.79 14.96
N SER A 342 -2.06 -17.74 16.31
CA SER A 342 -3.10 -17.04 17.07
C SER A 342 -3.14 -15.54 16.79
N LYS A 343 -1.98 -14.94 16.51
CA LYS A 343 -1.83 -13.52 16.21
C LYS A 343 -2.36 -13.18 14.82
N ILE A 344 -1.99 -13.96 13.80
CA ILE A 344 -2.56 -13.84 12.44
C ILE A 344 -4.08 -14.07 12.46
N SER A 345 -4.55 -15.11 13.14
CA SER A 345 -5.98 -15.38 13.28
C SER A 345 -6.73 -14.24 13.96
N SER A 346 -6.17 -13.66 15.02
CA SER A 346 -6.77 -12.51 15.72
C SER A 346 -6.87 -11.27 14.84
N ALA A 347 -5.79 -10.95 14.13
CA ALA A 347 -5.71 -9.77 13.28
C ALA A 347 -6.65 -9.87 12.07
N PHE A 348 -6.65 -11.02 11.40
CA PHE A 348 -7.23 -11.16 10.07
C PHE A 348 -8.40 -12.16 10.03
N THR A 349 -9.11 -12.41 11.14
CA THR A 349 -10.40 -13.13 11.10
C THR A 349 -11.53 -12.20 11.47
N TYR A 350 -12.50 -12.07 10.58
CA TYR A 350 -13.65 -11.20 10.79
C TYR A 350 -14.89 -11.74 10.09
N VAL A 351 -16.05 -11.41 10.66
CA VAL A 351 -17.37 -11.80 10.14
C VAL A 351 -18.16 -10.51 10.00
N TYR A 352 -18.83 -10.35 8.86
CA TYR A 352 -19.49 -9.10 8.55
C TYR A 352 -20.69 -9.26 7.63
N LYS A 353 -21.57 -8.27 7.65
CA LYS A 353 -22.71 -8.13 6.76
C LYS A 353 -22.31 -7.37 5.51
N LYS A 354 -22.63 -7.91 4.34
CA LYS A 354 -22.41 -7.28 3.03
C LYS A 354 -23.69 -7.27 2.22
N ARG A 355 -24.37 -6.12 2.20
CA ARG A 355 -25.64 -5.86 1.49
C ARG A 355 -26.73 -6.93 1.72
N GLN A 356 -26.63 -8.08 1.05
CA GLN A 356 -27.62 -9.15 0.98
C GLN A 356 -27.18 -10.47 1.63
N HIS A 357 -25.93 -10.58 2.10
CA HIS A 357 -25.42 -11.79 2.74
C HIS A 357 -24.44 -11.47 3.87
N TYR A 358 -24.05 -12.48 4.63
CA TYR A 358 -22.95 -12.41 5.60
C TYR A 358 -21.71 -13.07 5.02
N GLU A 359 -20.53 -12.55 5.33
CA GLU A 359 -19.23 -13.12 4.93
C GLU A 359 -18.39 -13.42 6.17
N LEU A 360 -17.68 -14.55 6.14
CA LEU A 360 -16.54 -14.84 7.02
C LEU A 360 -15.27 -14.68 6.20
N TYR A 361 -14.34 -13.86 6.67
CA TYR A 361 -12.97 -13.88 6.19
C TYR A 361 -12.11 -14.71 7.13
N ALA A 362 -11.40 -15.70 6.58
CA ALA A 362 -10.49 -16.57 7.32
C ALA A 362 -9.07 -16.55 6.72
N PRO A 363 -8.01 -16.25 7.51
CA PRO A 363 -6.64 -16.21 6.99
C PRO A 363 -6.08 -17.61 6.73
N TYR A 364 -6.66 -18.64 7.36
CA TYR A 364 -6.29 -20.04 7.20
C TYR A 364 -7.46 -20.86 6.63
N GLU A 365 -7.12 -21.95 5.94
CA GLU A 365 -8.09 -22.97 5.59
C GLU A 365 -8.42 -23.82 6.84
N ASN A 366 -9.61 -24.40 6.83
CA ASN A 366 -10.11 -25.30 7.88
C ASN A 366 -10.23 -24.63 9.26
N MET A 367 -10.52 -23.33 9.32
CA MET A 367 -10.96 -22.71 10.58
C MET A 367 -12.41 -23.11 10.83
N TYR A 368 -12.66 -23.78 11.95
CA TYR A 368 -13.99 -24.27 12.28
C TYR A 368 -14.86 -23.12 12.77
N TYR A 369 -16.10 -23.01 12.30
CA TYR A 369 -17.02 -21.98 12.75
C TYR A 369 -18.38 -22.56 13.14
N ILE A 370 -18.99 -21.95 14.16
CA ILE A 370 -20.34 -22.25 14.64
C ILE A 370 -21.13 -20.94 14.67
N VAL A 371 -22.29 -20.91 14.03
CA VAL A 371 -23.26 -19.81 14.06
C VAL A 371 -24.46 -20.24 14.88
N LYS A 372 -24.80 -19.44 15.88
CA LYS A 372 -26.01 -19.61 16.69
C LYS A 372 -26.95 -18.42 16.53
N ASP A 373 -28.25 -18.67 16.55
CA ASP A 373 -29.27 -17.62 16.55
C ASP A 373 -29.45 -16.96 17.93
N GLU A 374 -30.40 -16.03 18.02
CA GLU A 374 -30.80 -15.33 19.25
C GLU A 374 -31.25 -16.25 20.41
N ASN A 375 -31.67 -17.48 20.11
CA ASN A 375 -32.07 -18.49 21.09
C ASN A 375 -30.92 -19.44 21.45
N GLY A 376 -29.73 -19.24 20.88
CA GLY A 376 -28.56 -20.09 21.06
C GLY A 376 -28.60 -21.39 20.27
N GLN A 377 -29.55 -21.58 19.34
CA GLN A 377 -29.61 -22.75 18.48
C GLN A 377 -28.58 -22.66 17.36
N ILE A 378 -27.86 -23.75 17.09
CA ILE A 378 -26.90 -23.80 15.97
C ILE A 378 -27.71 -23.80 14.66
N VAL A 379 -27.49 -22.78 13.84
CA VAL A 379 -28.16 -22.61 12.55
C VAL A 379 -27.23 -22.85 11.36
N LEU A 380 -25.92 -22.78 11.58
CA LEU A 380 -24.90 -23.08 10.58
C LEU A 380 -23.60 -23.45 11.30
N GLU A 381 -22.90 -24.47 10.82
CA GLU A 381 -21.53 -24.77 11.25
C GLU A 381 -20.74 -25.36 10.08
N GLY A 382 -19.41 -25.27 10.15
CA GLY A 382 -18.57 -25.78 9.08
C GLY A 382 -17.10 -25.44 9.25
N SER A 383 -16.33 -25.68 8.19
CA SER A 383 -14.92 -25.33 8.10
C SER A 383 -14.73 -24.28 7.01
N SER A 384 -13.92 -23.26 7.30
CA SER A 384 -13.67 -22.18 6.35
C SER A 384 -12.75 -22.59 5.22
N LYS A 385 -12.99 -22.06 4.03
CA LYS A 385 -11.95 -21.81 3.04
C LYS A 385 -11.15 -20.61 3.48
N ARG A 386 -9.95 -20.46 2.92
CA ARG A 386 -9.17 -19.24 3.09
C ARG A 386 -9.80 -18.09 2.29
N GLY A 387 -9.74 -16.89 2.85
CA GLY A 387 -10.30 -15.69 2.26
C GLY A 387 -11.77 -15.51 2.64
N ASN A 388 -12.48 -14.73 1.83
CA ASN A 388 -13.90 -14.48 2.01
C ASN A 388 -14.75 -15.68 1.59
N GLN A 389 -15.72 -16.03 2.43
CA GLN A 389 -16.77 -16.99 2.10
C GLN A 389 -18.14 -16.50 2.58
N THR A 390 -19.16 -16.72 1.77
CA THR A 390 -20.55 -16.45 2.14
C THR A 390 -21.00 -17.43 3.23
N LEU A 391 -21.66 -16.90 4.26
CA LEU A 391 -22.43 -17.68 5.21
C LEU A 391 -23.88 -17.70 4.75
N GLU A 392 -24.38 -18.88 4.38
CA GLU A 392 -25.74 -19.11 3.88
C GLU A 392 -26.76 -18.95 5.02
N LEU A 393 -27.07 -17.70 5.36
CA LEU A 393 -27.93 -17.29 6.47
C LEU A 393 -28.92 -16.23 5.98
N ALA A 394 -30.14 -16.25 6.53
CA ALA A 394 -31.10 -15.18 6.31
C ALA A 394 -30.62 -13.88 6.96
N ILE A 395 -30.72 -12.76 6.24
CA ILE A 395 -30.40 -11.44 6.77
C ILE A 395 -31.37 -11.06 7.88
N LYS A 396 -30.82 -10.74 9.05
CA LYS A 396 -31.58 -10.29 10.22
C LYS A 396 -31.09 -8.92 10.71
N ALA A 397 -31.68 -8.48 11.83
CA ALA A 397 -31.20 -7.35 12.60
C ALA A 397 -29.78 -7.61 13.13
N GLU A 398 -29.08 -6.55 13.51
CA GLU A 398 -27.72 -6.67 14.04
C GLU A 398 -27.72 -7.39 15.39
N LYS A 399 -26.72 -8.24 15.61
CA LYS A 399 -26.57 -9.12 16.79
C LYS A 399 -27.63 -10.22 16.90
N SER A 400 -28.29 -10.56 15.78
CA SER A 400 -29.20 -11.71 15.73
C SER A 400 -28.47 -13.04 15.63
N TYR A 401 -27.20 -13.04 15.21
CA TYR A 401 -26.37 -14.25 15.24
C TYR A 401 -25.09 -14.03 16.03
N SER A 402 -24.71 -15.09 16.76
CA SER A 402 -23.40 -15.21 17.38
C SER A 402 -22.56 -16.19 16.58
N VAL A 403 -21.33 -15.81 16.25
CA VAL A 403 -20.41 -16.62 15.43
C VAL A 403 -19.16 -16.88 16.24
N THR A 404 -18.84 -18.15 16.49
CA THR A 404 -17.57 -18.54 17.11
C THR A 404 -16.69 -19.20 16.07
N VAL A 405 -15.45 -18.76 15.95
CA VAL A 405 -14.45 -19.32 15.03
C VAL A 405 -13.30 -19.90 15.85
N HIS A 406 -12.85 -21.10 15.51
CA HIS A 406 -11.78 -21.85 16.17
C HIS A 406 -10.69 -22.22 15.15
N TYR A 407 -9.44 -22.08 15.56
CA TYR A 407 -8.30 -22.58 14.80
C TYR A 407 -7.12 -22.89 15.71
N LYS A 408 -6.73 -24.16 15.78
CA LYS A 408 -5.74 -24.66 16.75
C LYS A 408 -6.13 -24.22 18.17
N ASN A 409 -5.24 -23.54 18.89
CA ASN A 409 -5.47 -23.03 20.24
C ASN A 409 -6.16 -21.67 20.29
N TRP A 410 -6.44 -21.06 19.14
CA TRP A 410 -7.10 -19.76 19.05
C TRP A 410 -8.61 -19.94 18.83
N HIS A 411 -9.40 -19.09 19.46
CA HIS A 411 -10.80 -18.92 19.13
C HIS A 411 -11.24 -17.48 19.37
N ASN A 412 -12.27 -17.04 18.65
CA ASN A 412 -12.86 -15.73 18.87
C ASN A 412 -14.38 -15.77 18.61
N HIS A 413 -15.06 -14.81 19.22
CA HIS A 413 -16.51 -14.67 19.16
C HIS A 413 -16.90 -13.35 18.50
N TYR A 414 -17.88 -13.42 17.60
CA TYR A 414 -18.36 -12.30 16.80
C TYR A 414 -19.88 -12.22 16.84
N TRP A 415 -20.40 -11.04 16.56
CA TRP A 415 -21.84 -10.78 16.42
C TRP A 415 -22.14 -10.26 15.02
N LEU A 416 -23.22 -10.77 14.42
CA LEU A 416 -23.73 -10.39 13.10
C LEU A 416 -25.13 -9.79 13.18
#